data_AF-A0A7G7Z6J4-F1
#
_entry.id   AF-A0A7G7Z6J4-F1
#
_cell.length_a   1.000
_cell.length_b   1.000
_cell.length_c   1.000
_cell.angle_alpha   90.00
_cell.angle_beta   90.00
_cell.angle_gamma   90.00
#
_symmetry.space_group_name_H-M   'P 1'
#
loop_
_entity.id
_entity.type
_entity.pdbx_description
1 polymer ?
#
loop_
_entity_poly.entity_id
_entity_poly.type
_entity_poly.pdbx_seq_one_letter_code
_entity_poly.pdbx_strand_id
1 'polypeptide(L)' 'MPYINTFERHGIEKGLLQGREEGRQEGRQEGRLAEKRETALKLINLGALTDLQIADITGLSERDVEALRSDNHH' A
#
# COMPACT_ATOMS: atom_id res chain seq x y z
N MET A 1 7.19 28.99 -35.96
CA MET A 1 6.99 28.72 -34.52
C MET A 1 5.63 28.06 -34.38
N PRO A 2 5.52 26.79 -33.97
CA PRO A 2 4.22 26.13 -33.91
C PRO A 2 3.41 26.75 -32.76
N TYR A 3 2.21 27.23 -33.08
CA TYR A 3 1.27 27.74 -32.09
C TYR A 3 0.71 26.55 -31.32
N ILE A 4 1.33 26.20 -30.21
CA ILE A 4 0.78 25.22 -29.26
C ILE A 4 -0.51 25.83 -28.73
N ASN A 5 -1.65 25.27 -29.14
CA ASN A 5 -2.96 25.81 -28.84
C ASN A 5 -3.18 25.74 -27.32
N THR A 6 -3.73 26.79 -26.72
CA THR A 6 -3.91 26.90 -25.25
C THR A 6 -4.68 25.72 -24.65
N PHE A 7 -5.51 25.06 -25.46
CA PHE A 7 -6.23 23.83 -25.14
C PHE A 7 -5.32 22.61 -24.94
N GLU A 8 -4.28 22.42 -25.78
CA GLU A 8 -3.32 21.31 -25.62
C GLU A 8 -2.48 21.47 -24.36
N ARG A 9 -2.12 22.72 -24.03
CA ARG A 9 -1.36 23.03 -22.80
C ARG A 9 -2.17 22.70 -21.54
N HIS A 10 -3.46 23.04 -21.52
CA HIS A 10 -4.36 22.71 -20.42
C HIS A 10 -4.65 21.21 -20.29
N GLY A 11 -4.74 20.49 -21.41
CA GLY A 11 -4.93 19.04 -21.41
C GLY A 11 -3.75 18.29 -20.78
N ILE A 12 -2.52 18.68 -21.15
CA ILE A 12 -1.28 18.09 -20.63
C ILE A 12 -1.10 18.40 -19.14
N GLU A 13 -1.37 19.64 -18.73
CA GLU A 13 -1.24 20.06 -17.33
C GLU A 13 -2.22 19.33 -16.41
N LYS A 14 -3.49 19.18 -16.85
CA LYS A 14 -4.48 18.40 -16.11
C LYS A 14 -4.12 16.92 -16.04
N GLY A 15 -3.66 16.30 -17.13
CA GLY A 15 -3.25 14.90 -17.15
C GLY A 15 -2.06 14.61 -16.21
N LEU A 16 -1.09 15.53 -16.14
CA LEU A 16 0.05 15.42 -15.23
C LEU A 16 -0.35 15.58 -13.76
N LEU A 17 -1.26 16.52 -13.45
CA LEU A 17 -1.78 16.71 -12.10
C LEU A 17 -2.55 15.47 -11.63
N GLN A 18 -3.49 14.96 -12.45
CA GLN A 18 -4.29 13.78 -12.09
C GLN A 18 -3.43 12.54 -11.89
N GLY A 19 -2.51 12.24 -12.83
CA GLY A 19 -1.65 11.06 -12.70
C GLY A 19 -0.71 11.12 -11.48
N ARG A 20 -0.32 12.33 -11.05
CA ARG A 20 0.52 12.53 -9.86
C ARG A 20 -0.27 12.46 -8.56
N GLU A 21 -1.54 12.87 -8.56
CA GLU A 21 -2.44 12.73 -7.42
C GLU A 21 -2.90 11.29 -7.21
N GLU A 22 -3.31 10.61 -8.28
CA GLU A 22 -3.70 9.19 -8.27
C GLU A 22 -2.52 8.32 -7.83
N GLY A 23 -1.35 8.44 -8.47
CA GLY A 23 -0.16 7.65 -8.09
C GLY A 23 0.34 7.90 -6.67
N ARG A 24 0.12 9.10 -6.10
CA ARG A 24 0.52 9.42 -4.71
C ARG A 24 -0.51 8.96 -3.69
N GLN A 25 -1.79 8.87 -4.06
CA GLN A 25 -2.83 8.30 -3.20
C GLN A 25 -2.76 6.77 -3.17
N GLU A 26 -2.57 6.14 -4.33
CA GLU A 26 -2.37 4.69 -4.43
C GLU A 26 -1.10 4.27 -3.72
N GLY A 27 0.05 4.90 -4.02
CA GLY A 27 1.32 4.55 -3.36
C GLY A 27 1.33 4.74 -1.83
N ARG A 28 0.54 5.67 -1.29
CA ARG A 28 0.42 5.84 0.18
C ARG A 28 -0.53 4.83 0.83
N GLN A 29 -1.55 4.36 0.12
CA GLN A 29 -2.44 3.32 0.63
C GLN A 29 -1.77 1.95 0.55
N GLU A 30 -1.13 1.64 -0.58
CA GLU A 30 -0.35 0.42 -0.77
C GLU A 30 0.81 0.35 0.21
N GLY A 31 1.56 1.45 0.40
CA GLY A 31 2.67 1.50 1.35
C GLY A 31 2.26 1.19 2.78
N ARG A 32 1.14 1.75 3.27
CA ARG A 32 0.66 1.49 4.64
C ARG A 32 0.16 0.06 4.84
N LEU A 33 -0.50 -0.53 3.84
CA LEU A 33 -0.94 -1.92 3.91
C LEU A 33 0.25 -2.89 3.80
N ALA A 34 1.19 -2.60 2.91
CA ALA A 34 2.42 -3.38 2.75
C ALA A 34 3.26 -3.38 4.03
N GLU A 35 3.46 -2.22 4.65
CA GLU A 35 4.24 -2.09 5.89
C GLU A 35 3.60 -2.87 7.06
N LYS A 36 2.28 -2.80 7.20
CA LYS A 36 1.54 -3.60 8.20
C LYS A 36 1.72 -5.11 7.96
N ARG A 37 1.56 -5.56 6.71
CA ARG A 37 1.73 -6.97 6.34
C ARG A 37 3.16 -7.45 6.54
N GLU A 38 4.15 -6.66 6.13
CA GLU A 38 5.57 -7.00 6.31
C GLU A 38 5.94 -7.09 7.80
N THR A 39 5.41 -6.16 8.61
CA THR A 39 5.59 -6.19 10.06
C THR A 39 4.97 -7.47 10.64
N ALA A 40 3.74 -7.80 10.27
CA ALA A 40 3.08 -9.02 10.72
C ALA A 40 3.86 -10.28 10.30
N LEU A 41 4.36 -10.35 9.06
CA LEU A 41 5.18 -11.45 8.57
C LEU A 41 6.49 -11.60 9.35
N LYS A 42 7.18 -10.50 9.68
CA LYS A 42 8.38 -10.54 10.52
C LYS A 42 8.06 -11.10 11.91
N LEU A 43 6.94 -10.71 12.50
CA LEU A 43 6.50 -11.21 13.81
C LEU A 43 6.10 -12.69 13.76
N ILE A 44 5.42 -13.13 12.70
CA ILE A 44 5.09 -14.55 12.45
C ILE A 44 6.36 -15.38 12.32
N ASN A 45 7.33 -14.92 11.51
CA ASN A 45 8.61 -15.60 11.30
C ASN A 45 9.46 -15.69 12.59
N LEU A 46 9.32 -14.72 13.50
CA LEU A 46 9.97 -14.79 14.81
C LEU A 46 9.40 -15.90 15.70
N GLY A 47 8.18 -16.40 15.42
CA GLY A 47 7.57 -17.55 16.09
C GLY A 47 7.25 -17.35 17.58
N ALA A 48 7.43 -16.14 18.10
CA ALA A 48 7.32 -15.82 19.53
C ALA A 48 5.96 -15.22 19.93
N LEU A 49 5.13 -14.83 18.97
CA LEU A 49 3.88 -14.11 19.20
C LEU A 49 2.68 -14.91 18.66
N THR A 50 1.56 -14.78 19.36
CA THR A 50 0.27 -15.33 18.93
C THR A 50 -0.40 -14.43 17.90
N ASP A 51 -1.31 -14.98 17.08
CA ASP A 51 -1.99 -14.22 16.02
C ASP A 51 -2.73 -12.99 16.57
N LEU A 52 -3.26 -13.11 17.80
CA LEU A 52 -3.93 -12.04 18.53
C LEU A 52 -2.97 -10.89 18.95
N GLN A 53 -1.74 -11.21 19.36
CA GLN A 53 -0.73 -10.20 19.68
C GLN A 53 -0.20 -9.51 18.42
N ILE A 54 -0.05 -10.26 17.33
CA ILE A 54 0.39 -9.71 16.04
C ILE A 54 -0.68 -8.77 15.48
N ALA A 55 -1.96 -9.14 15.60
CA ALA A 55 -3.10 -8.30 15.24
C ALA A 55 -3.09 -6.97 16.02
N ASP A 56 -2.88 -7.02 17.34
CA ASP A 56 -2.83 -5.83 18.22
C ASP A 56 -1.66 -4.90 17.87
N ILE A 57 -0.45 -5.46 17.64
CA ILE A 57 0.75 -4.68 17.31
C ILE A 57 0.66 -4.05 15.91
N THR A 58 0.16 -4.79 14.92
CA THR A 58 0.13 -4.34 13.51
C THR A 58 -1.15 -3.58 13.17
N GLY A 59 -2.17 -3.63 14.02
CA GLY A 59 -3.50 -3.11 13.74
C GLY A 59 -4.13 -3.79 12.53
N LEU A 60 -3.89 -5.09 12.37
CA LEU A 60 -4.54 -5.98 11.42
C LEU A 60 -5.58 -6.84 12.17
N SER A 61 -6.53 -7.43 11.45
CA SER A 61 -7.46 -8.38 12.07
C SER A 61 -6.80 -9.75 12.24
N GLU A 62 -7.22 -10.53 13.23
CA GLU A 62 -6.74 -11.91 13.45
C GLU A 62 -6.83 -12.76 12.16
N ARG A 63 -7.92 -12.61 11.39
CA ARG A 63 -8.09 -13.26 10.09
C ARG A 63 -7.02 -12.90 9.06
N ASP A 64 -6.59 -11.64 9.03
CA ASP A 64 -5.55 -11.19 8.11
C ASP A 64 -4.20 -11.78 8.52
N VAL A 65 -3.92 -11.84 9.82
CA VAL A 65 -2.70 -12.44 10.37
C VAL A 65 -2.67 -13.95 10.12
N GLU A 66 -3.80 -14.66 10.31
CA GLU A 66 -3.95 -16.08 10.03
C GLU A 66 -3.74 -16.40 8.55
N ALA A 67 -4.29 -15.57 7.66
CA ALA A 67 -4.06 -15.69 6.22
C ALA A 67 -2.58 -15.50 5.87
N LEU A 68 -1.91 -14.49 6.44
CA LEU A 68 -0.47 -14.26 6.25
C LEU A 68 0.38 -15.42 6.78
N ARG A 69 -0.03 -16.03 7.90
CA ARG A 69 0.66 -17.17 8.49
C ARG A 69 0.51 -18.44 7.66
N SER A 70 -0.66 -18.65 7.07
CA SER A 70 -0.94 -19.75 6.16
C SER A 70 -0.18 -19.63 4.83
N ASP A 71 -0.04 -18.41 4.32
CA ASP A 71 0.74 -18.09 3.12
C ASP A 71 2.26 -18.26 3.36
N ASN A 72 2.74 -17.91 4.55
CA ASN A 72 4.15 -18.08 4.93
C ASN A 72 4.57 -19.54 5.14
N HIS A 73 3.62 -20.45 5.44
CA HIS A 73 3.90 -21.87 5.65
C HIS A 73 3.81 -22.74 4.38
N HIS A 74 3.64 -22.13 3.20
CA HIS A 74 3.76 -22.79 1.88
C HIS A 74 5.21 -22.82 1.39
#